data_AF-A0A4R4TP42-F1
#
_entry.id   AF-A0A4R4TP42-F1
#
_cell.length_a   1.000
_cell.length_b   1.000
_cell.length_c   1.000
_cell.angle_alpha   90.00
_cell.angle_beta   90.00
_cell.angle_gamma   90.00
#
_symmetry.space_group_name_H-M   'P 1'
#
loop_
_entity.id
_entity.type
_entity.pdbx_description
1 polymer ?
#
loop_
_entity_poly.entity_id
_entity_poly.type
_entity_poly.pdbx_seq_one_letter_code
_entity_poly.pdbx_strand_id
1 'polypeptide(L)'
;MTTPDGEPVEIDELMVPVITRLWQLGYATLLSCQDGGEATLAGSTGAEPDQVDRLARLNAGRAWVTVREDAAPVLLAVLDGVEAVRSNRARAEGWVSISWPTEAIEQVIELLRH
;
A
#
# COMPACT_ATOMS: atom_id res chain seq x y z
N MET A 1 1.49 -14.40 -7.46
CA MET A 1 2.06 -14.73 -6.13
C MET A 1 1.04 -15.57 -5.36
N THR A 2 1.39 -16.20 -4.23
CA THR A 2 0.40 -16.87 -3.37
C THR A 2 0.37 -16.21 -2.00
N THR A 3 -0.82 -15.96 -1.45
CA THR A 3 -1.00 -15.49 -0.07
C THR A 3 -0.37 -16.46 0.93
N PRO A 4 -0.17 -16.05 2.20
CA PRO A 4 0.32 -16.96 3.24
C PRO A 4 -0.56 -18.20 3.42
N ASP A 5 -1.85 -18.08 3.10
CA ASP A 5 -2.83 -19.17 3.18
C ASP A 5 -2.89 -20.03 1.90
N GLY A 6 -2.05 -19.72 0.89
CA GLY A 6 -1.88 -20.51 -0.33
C GLY A 6 -2.78 -20.11 -1.50
N GLU A 7 -3.52 -19.01 -1.41
CA GLU A 7 -4.40 -18.54 -2.49
C GLU A 7 -3.62 -17.75 -3.55
N PRO A 8 -3.87 -17.96 -4.86
CA PRO A 8 -3.24 -17.16 -5.91
C PRO A 8 -3.73 -15.71 -5.86
N VAL A 9 -2.79 -14.77 -5.99
CA VAL A 9 -3.06 -13.33 -6.02
C VAL A 9 -2.19 -12.63 -7.05
N GLU A 10 -2.79 -11.66 -7.73
CA GLU A 10 -2.12 -10.73 -8.64
C GLU A 10 -1.66 -9.50 -7.84
N ILE A 11 -0.37 -9.18 -7.95
CA ILE A 11 0.26 -8.04 -7.28
C ILE A 11 1.20 -7.43 -8.31
N ASP A 12 1.18 -6.10 -8.38
CA ASP A 12 2.11 -5.31 -9.18
C ASP A 12 3.57 -5.72 -8.90
N GLU A 13 4.36 -5.95 -9.96
CA GLU A 13 5.70 -6.57 -9.85
C GLU A 13 6.62 -5.82 -8.87
N LEU A 14 6.55 -4.49 -8.83
CA LEU A 14 7.36 -3.67 -7.91
C LEU A 14 6.92 -3.81 -6.45
N MET A 15 5.67 -4.19 -6.20
CA MET A 15 5.12 -4.37 -4.85
C MET A 15 5.37 -5.79 -4.31
N VAL A 16 5.66 -6.77 -5.16
CA VAL A 16 5.90 -8.16 -4.76
C VAL A 16 6.92 -8.28 -3.62
N PRO A 17 8.10 -7.63 -3.64
CA PRO A 17 9.06 -7.72 -2.54
C PRO A 17 8.55 -7.11 -1.23
N VAL A 18 7.83 -5.99 -1.31
CA VAL A 18 7.24 -5.30 -0.14
C VAL A 18 6.19 -6.21 0.52
N ILE A 19 5.24 -6.73 -0.26
CA ILE A 19 4.17 -7.59 0.27
C ILE A 19 4.73 -8.89 0.82
N THR A 20 5.69 -9.50 0.12
CA THR A 20 6.38 -10.71 0.60
C THR A 20 7.04 -10.45 1.96
N ARG A 21 7.71 -9.31 2.12
CA ARG A 21 8.38 -8.98 3.37
C ARG A 21 7.39 -8.73 4.51
N LEU A 22 6.31 -8.01 4.25
CA LEU A 22 5.24 -7.79 5.23
C LEU A 22 4.65 -9.13 5.72
N TRP A 23 4.41 -10.07 4.81
CA TRP A 23 3.92 -11.41 5.18
C TRP A 23 4.92 -12.22 5.99
N GLN A 24 6.21 -12.16 5.65
CA GLN A 24 7.26 -12.81 6.45
C GLN A 24 7.34 -12.27 7.88
N LEU A 25 7.02 -10.99 8.07
CA LEU A 25 6.95 -10.33 9.38
C LEU A 25 5.62 -10.61 10.11
N GLY A 26 4.69 -11.34 9.49
CA GLY A 26 3.39 -11.69 10.08
C GLY A 26 2.31 -10.63 9.91
N TYR A 27 2.53 -9.60 9.09
CA TYR A 27 1.50 -8.60 8.82
C TYR A 27 0.52 -9.09 7.77
N ALA A 28 -0.78 -8.89 8.03
CA ALA A 28 -1.82 -9.11 7.03
C ALA A 28 -1.95 -7.89 6.10
N THR A 29 -2.13 -8.16 4.80
CA THR A 29 -2.37 -7.15 3.76
C THR A 29 -3.68 -7.45 3.04
N LEU A 30 -4.40 -6.43 2.61
CA LEU A 30 -5.67 -6.59 1.88
C LEU A 30 -5.57 -6.23 0.40
N LEU A 31 -4.93 -5.11 0.09
CA LEU A 31 -4.79 -4.57 -1.26
C LEU A 31 -3.45 -3.84 -1.37
N SER A 32 -2.92 -3.71 -2.58
CA SER A 32 -1.72 -2.94 -2.86
C SER A 32 -1.72 -2.41 -4.29
N CYS A 33 -0.97 -1.33 -4.54
CA CYS A 33 -0.68 -0.87 -5.89
C CYS A 33 0.66 -0.15 -5.94
N GLN A 34 1.36 -0.23 -7.07
CA GLN A 34 2.59 0.51 -7.34
C GLN A 34 2.34 1.96 -7.80
N ASP A 35 1.15 2.26 -8.34
CA ASP A 35 0.72 3.62 -8.73
C ASP A 35 -0.75 3.89 -8.35
N GLY A 36 -0.95 4.68 -7.29
CA GLY A 36 -2.26 5.06 -6.78
C GLY A 36 -3.03 6.00 -7.70
N GLY A 37 -2.35 6.74 -8.58
CA GLY A 37 -2.95 7.61 -9.58
C GLY A 37 -3.64 6.80 -10.68
N GLU A 38 -2.92 5.86 -11.28
CA GLU A 38 -3.46 4.91 -12.27
C GLU A 38 -4.60 4.08 -11.67
N ALA A 39 -4.41 3.56 -10.45
CA ALA A 39 -5.46 2.85 -9.72
C ALA A 39 -6.73 3.70 -9.51
N THR A 40 -6.56 4.99 -9.20
CA THR A 40 -7.70 5.90 -9.02
C THR A 40 -8.43 6.16 -10.32
N LEU A 41 -7.71 6.36 -11.43
CA LEU A 41 -8.31 6.54 -12.76
C LEU A 41 -9.02 5.27 -13.25
N ALA A 42 -8.48 4.10 -12.92
CA ALA A 42 -9.10 2.81 -13.19
C ALA A 42 -10.32 2.49 -12.30
N GLY A 43 -10.63 3.33 -11.30
CA GLY A 43 -11.76 3.16 -10.39
C GLY A 43 -11.55 2.14 -9.27
N SER A 44 -10.33 1.60 -9.12
CA SER A 44 -10.05 0.55 -8.13
C SER A 44 -9.94 1.08 -6.70
N THR A 45 -9.70 2.38 -6.51
CA THR A 45 -9.58 3.01 -5.17
C THR A 45 -10.93 3.36 -4.54
N GLY A 46 -11.99 3.54 -5.34
CA GLY A 46 -13.32 3.89 -4.83
C GLY A 46 -13.50 5.35 -4.53
N ALA A 47 -12.71 6.19 -5.21
CA ALA A 47 -12.98 7.60 -5.30
C ALA A 47 -14.40 7.83 -5.86
N GLU A 48 -15.14 8.75 -5.23
CA GLU A 48 -16.38 9.28 -5.79
C GLU A 48 -16.12 9.93 -7.15
N PRO A 49 -17.06 9.85 -8.13
CA PRO A 49 -16.83 10.30 -9.50
C PRO A 49 -16.30 11.74 -9.62
N ASP A 50 -16.77 12.65 -8.77
CA ASP A 50 -16.35 14.06 -8.73
C ASP A 50 -14.96 14.29 -8.09
N GLN A 51 -14.44 13.29 -7.39
CA GLN A 51 -13.14 13.33 -6.73
C GLN A 51 -12.03 12.58 -7.49
N VAL A 52 -12.38 11.77 -8.50
CA VAL A 52 -11.44 10.91 -9.25
C VAL A 52 -10.22 11.69 -9.72
N ASP A 53 -10.40 12.78 -10.48
CA ASP A 53 -9.30 13.56 -11.05
C ASP A 53 -8.38 14.16 -9.98
N ARG A 54 -8.98 14.66 -8.89
CA ARG A 54 -8.22 15.26 -7.78
C ARG A 54 -7.39 14.20 -7.07
N LEU A 55 -7.99 13.05 -6.76
CA LEU A 55 -7.33 11.98 -6.03
C LEU A 55 -6.31 11.25 -6.91
N ALA A 56 -6.58 11.10 -8.20
CA ALA A 56 -5.62 10.58 -9.16
C ALA A 56 -4.35 11.43 -9.18
N ARG A 57 -4.48 12.76 -9.25
CA ARG A 57 -3.31 13.67 -9.17
C ARG A 57 -2.59 13.61 -7.83
N LEU A 58 -3.33 13.50 -6.73
CA LEU A 58 -2.74 13.41 -5.39
C LEU A 58 -1.96 12.09 -5.19
N ASN A 59 -2.43 11.01 -5.80
CA ASN A 59 -1.86 9.68 -5.66
C ASN A 59 -0.88 9.31 -6.79
N ALA A 60 -0.73 10.17 -7.80
CA ALA A 60 0.20 9.95 -8.90
C ALA A 60 1.63 9.80 -8.37
N GLY A 61 2.34 8.76 -8.85
CA GLY A 61 3.69 8.45 -8.38
C GLY A 61 3.75 7.98 -6.92
N ARG A 62 2.64 7.47 -6.37
CA ARG A 62 2.63 6.89 -5.02
C ARG A 62 2.23 5.42 -5.06
N ALA A 63 3.04 4.57 -4.46
CA ALA A 63 2.67 3.21 -4.13
C ALA A 63 1.87 3.17 -2.82
N TRP A 64 1.05 2.14 -2.62
CA TRP A 64 0.34 1.93 -1.37
C TRP A 64 0.08 0.46 -1.06
N VAL A 65 -0.11 0.17 0.22
CA VAL A 65 -0.57 -1.12 0.74
C VAL A 65 -1.62 -0.88 1.82
N THR A 66 -2.66 -1.70 1.84
CA THR A 66 -3.66 -1.75 2.92
C THR A 66 -3.29 -2.83 3.92
N VAL A 67 -3.15 -2.43 5.17
CA VAL A 67 -2.75 -3.25 6.32
C VAL A 67 -3.79 -3.12 7.43
N ARG A 68 -3.70 -3.99 8.44
CA ARG A 68 -4.53 -3.88 9.64
C ARG A 68 -4.26 -2.57 10.37
N GLU A 69 -5.31 -1.95 10.91
CA GLU A 69 -5.23 -0.65 11.56
C GLU A 69 -4.24 -0.61 12.73
N ASP A 70 -4.17 -1.70 13.51
CA ASP A 70 -3.27 -1.87 14.65
C ASP A 70 -1.79 -2.01 14.25
N ALA A 71 -1.49 -2.51 13.06
CA ALA A 71 -0.14 -2.58 12.51
C ALA A 71 0.39 -1.23 12.02
N ALA A 72 -0.51 -0.29 11.68
CA ALA A 72 -0.11 0.94 11.00
C ALA A 72 0.84 1.84 11.80
N PRO A 73 0.69 2.06 13.12
CA PRO A 73 1.64 2.86 13.90
C PRO A 73 3.06 2.31 13.87
N VAL A 74 3.22 0.99 13.96
CA VAL A 74 4.54 0.33 13.95
C VAL A 74 5.16 0.45 12.55
N LEU A 75 4.39 0.17 11.50
CA LEU A 75 4.88 0.28 10.13
C LEU A 75 5.28 1.72 9.78
N LEU A 76 4.50 2.73 10.19
CA LEU A 76 4.86 4.14 9.98
C LEU A 76 6.16 4.52 10.71
N ALA A 77 6.42 3.96 11.89
CA ALA A 77 7.67 4.18 12.60
C ALA A 77 8.87 3.51 11.91
N VAL A 78 8.69 2.32 11.33
CA VAL A 78 9.73 1.65 10.52
C VAL A 78 10.04 2.45 9.25
N LEU A 79 9.01 3.05 8.65
CA LEU A 79 9.12 3.87 7.44
C LEU A 79 9.49 5.33 7.74
N ASP A 80 10.00 5.64 8.93
CA ASP A 80 10.50 6.98 9.24
C ASP A 80 11.59 7.40 8.24
N GLY A 81 11.51 8.63 7.75
CA GLY A 81 12.36 9.13 6.68
C GLY A 81 11.95 8.73 5.25
N VAL A 82 10.93 7.88 5.09
CA VAL A 82 10.15 7.79 3.84
C VAL A 82 8.97 8.75 3.99
N GLU A 83 8.57 9.46 2.94
CA GLU A 83 7.38 10.32 2.94
C GLU A 83 6.07 9.49 2.96
N ALA A 84 5.98 8.58 3.93
CA ALA A 84 4.90 7.65 4.12
C ALA A 84 3.70 8.36 4.78
N VAL A 85 2.51 8.12 4.24
CA VAL A 85 1.27 8.74 4.70
C VAL A 85 0.22 7.67 4.93
N ARG A 86 -0.41 7.73 6.11
CA ARG A 86 -1.59 6.92 6.46
C ARG A 86 -2.86 7.56 5.91
N SER A 87 -3.73 6.72 5.35
CA SER A 87 -5.09 7.06 4.95
C SER A 87 -6.08 6.10 5.59
N ASN A 88 -7.11 6.66 6.23
CA ASN A 88 -8.23 5.89 6.81
C ASN A 88 -9.32 5.58 5.78
N ARG A 89 -9.03 5.74 4.49
CA ARG A 89 -10.00 5.53 3.40
C ARG A 89 -10.00 4.11 2.85
N ALA A 90 -9.42 3.14 3.56
CA ALA A 90 -9.58 1.75 3.18
C ALA A 90 -11.08 1.38 3.24
N ARG A 91 -11.55 0.63 2.25
CA ARG A 91 -12.98 0.27 2.13
C ARG A 91 -13.45 -0.73 3.19
N ALA A 92 -12.52 -1.34 3.95
CA ALA A 92 -12.80 -2.38 4.92
C ALA A 92 -12.54 -1.88 6.35
N GLU A 93 -13.47 -2.13 7.26
CA GLU A 93 -13.36 -1.78 8.68
C GLU A 93 -12.15 -2.47 9.34
N GLY A 94 -11.40 -1.73 10.15
CA GLY A 94 -10.18 -2.22 10.80
C GLY A 94 -8.97 -2.35 9.86
N TRP A 95 -9.04 -1.76 8.67
CA TRP A 95 -7.93 -1.66 7.72
C TRP A 95 -7.62 -0.21 7.39
N VAL A 96 -6.37 0.08 7.07
CA VAL A 96 -5.92 1.40 6.62
C VAL A 96 -4.87 1.26 5.53
N SER A 97 -4.74 2.28 4.69
CA SER A 97 -3.71 2.31 3.65
C SER A 97 -2.50 3.13 4.11
N ILE A 98 -1.31 2.62 3.86
CA ILE A 98 -0.05 3.35 3.97
C ILE A 98 0.46 3.55 2.55
N SER A 99 0.80 4.79 2.20
CA SER A 99 1.30 5.15 0.87
C SER A 99 2.64 5.87 0.97
N TRP A 100 3.49 5.72 -0.03
CA TRP A 100 4.80 6.38 -0.15
C TRP A 100 5.11 6.70 -1.62
N PRO A 101 6.09 7.57 -1.93
CA PRO A 101 6.51 7.80 -3.30
C PRO A 101 7.01 6.51 -3.96
N THR A 102 6.60 6.21 -5.19
CA THR A 102 6.92 4.96 -5.89
C THR A 102 8.44 4.76 -6.03
N GLU A 103 9.20 5.84 -6.20
CA GLU A 103 10.66 5.82 -6.23
C GLU A 103 11.32 5.34 -4.92
N ALA A 104 10.59 5.38 -3.80
CA ALA A 104 11.08 4.94 -2.50
C ALA A 104 10.84 3.43 -2.23
N ILE A 105 10.27 2.67 -3.17
CA ILE A 105 9.98 1.23 -2.97
C ILE A 105 11.22 0.44 -2.52
N GLU A 106 12.39 0.69 -3.13
CA GLU A 106 13.63 0.00 -2.73
C GLU A 106 14.03 0.32 -1.28
N GLN A 107 13.92 1.59 -0.88
CA GLN A 107 14.19 2.02 0.49
C GLN A 107 13.20 1.38 1.49
N VAL A 108 11.92 1.31 1.14
CA VAL A 108 10.89 0.65 1.94
C VAL A 108 11.24 -0.83 2.16
N ILE A 109 11.70 -1.53 1.12
CA ILE A 109 12.10 -2.94 1.23
C ILE A 109 13.27 -3.10 2.22
N GLU A 110 14.27 -2.23 2.15
CA GLU A 110 15.41 -2.26 3.08
C GLU A 110 15.00 -1.96 4.52
N LEU A 111 14.13 -0.98 4.75
CA LEU A 111 13.65 -0.64 6.09
C LEU A 111 12.85 -1.78 6.73
N LEU A 112 12.06 -2.51 5.93
CA LEU A 112 11.32 -3.68 6.41
C LEU A 112 12.23 -4.89 6.73
N ARG A 113 13.55 -4.84 6.47
CA ARG A 113 14.47 -5.92 6.87
C ARG A 113 14.89 -5.86 8.33
N HIS A 114 14.80 -4.70 8.97
CA HIS A 114 15.23 -4.42 10.34
C HIS A 114 14.07 -4.42 11.33
#